data_AF-A0A6M1ZPH0-F1
#
_entry.id   AF-A0A6M1ZPH0-F1
#
_cell.length_a   1.000
_cell.length_b   1.000
_cell.length_c   1.000
_cell.angle_alpha   90.00
_cell.angle_beta   90.00
_cell.angle_gamma   90.00
#
_symmetry.space_group_name_H-M   'P 1'
#
loop_
_entity.id
_entity.type
_entity.pdbx_description
1 polymer ?
#
loop_
_entity_poly.entity_id
_entity_poly.type
_entity_poly.pdbx_seq_one_letter_code
_entity_poly.pdbx_strand_id
1 'polypeptide(L)'
;MPTKKPNDDSEKLPNGDFSSLIGTDAYFSFLKKCVHLDSHYDESVLNHAGIRFAEYSGRIQQEIIQFKGTSAEYPLMAVIFLWAQWIGNDKVLGEKYLSMMEHLLERNLIQHKHPTNGKPLDIAQFSSLKPNAVIDAIRCHQAWSIEKREDYVRFYAEFSSWLSKQTFGLISEAKDRDRAITQQRKLSFETYIAILQNLEIRERIMSKIFYLGGSMGLEEVLFLKIKDINFNESSISFSGENVYFPSHVFEDLKIFLEGRKQGYVFIGRKNERINHTVPYRSLKAVVTKLGMSTRFTFKDFVKNR
;
A
#
# COMPACT_ATOMS: atom_id res chain seq x y z
N MET A 1 -11.92 -24.47 19.05
CA MET A 1 -12.46 -23.14 18.69
C MET A 1 -12.43 -23.01 17.18
N PRO A 2 -13.57 -22.83 16.49
CA PRO A 2 -13.61 -22.80 15.04
C PRO A 2 -13.10 -21.44 14.53
N THR A 3 -12.04 -21.50 13.73
CA THR A 3 -11.40 -20.36 13.06
C THR A 3 -12.28 -19.86 11.92
N LYS A 4 -12.83 -18.65 12.05
CA LYS A 4 -13.42 -17.90 10.94
C LYS A 4 -12.32 -17.58 9.92
N LYS A 5 -12.48 -18.04 8.68
CA LYS A 5 -11.68 -17.59 7.53
C LYS A 5 -12.02 -16.12 7.20
N PRO A 6 -11.08 -15.35 6.63
CA PRO A 6 -11.36 -13.98 6.20
C PRO A 6 -12.30 -13.99 4.99
N ASN A 7 -13.32 -13.13 5.02
CA ASN A 7 -14.11 -12.77 3.85
C ASN A 7 -13.18 -12.15 2.81
N ASP A 8 -13.05 -12.84 1.67
CA ASP A 8 -12.55 -12.25 0.44
C ASP A 8 -13.75 -11.53 -0.20
N ASP A 9 -13.99 -10.30 0.25
CA ASP A 9 -14.96 -9.39 -0.37
C ASP A 9 -14.39 -8.90 -1.71
N SER A 10 -14.20 -9.82 -2.65
CA SER A 10 -14.48 -9.47 -4.04
C SER A 10 -15.99 -9.27 -4.08
N GLU A 11 -16.44 -8.01 -4.14
CA GLU A 11 -17.80 -7.70 -4.58
C GLU A 11 -17.99 -8.42 -5.92
N LYS A 12 -18.57 -9.62 -5.85
CA LYS A 12 -19.29 -10.17 -6.99
C LYS A 12 -20.34 -9.10 -7.24
N LEU A 13 -20.15 -8.32 -8.31
CA LEU A 13 -21.26 -7.63 -8.95
C LEU A 13 -22.40 -8.64 -8.92
N PRO A 14 -23.56 -8.29 -8.33
CA PRO A 14 -24.65 -9.23 -8.29
C PRO A 14 -24.81 -9.69 -9.73
N ASN A 15 -24.75 -11.00 -9.95
CA ASN A 15 -25.51 -11.62 -11.02
C ASN A 15 -26.99 -11.39 -10.63
N GLY A 16 -27.37 -10.12 -10.58
CA GLY A 16 -28.67 -9.65 -10.22
C GLY A 16 -29.46 -10.04 -11.42
N ASP A 17 -30.31 -11.02 -11.22
CA ASP A 17 -31.41 -11.24 -12.11
C ASP A 17 -32.24 -9.95 -12.09
N PHE A 18 -31.90 -9.02 -13.00
CA PHE A 18 -32.53 -7.70 -13.12
C PHE A 18 -34.04 -7.86 -13.35
N SER A 19 -34.49 -9.04 -13.78
CA SER A 19 -35.90 -9.40 -13.88
C SER A 19 -36.66 -9.28 -12.55
N SER A 20 -35.98 -9.40 -11.40
CA SER A 20 -36.60 -9.29 -10.07
C SER A 20 -36.90 -7.86 -9.62
N LEU A 21 -36.25 -6.85 -10.24
CA LEU A 21 -36.46 -5.42 -9.96
C LEU A 21 -37.26 -4.71 -11.06
N ILE A 22 -37.14 -5.20 -12.30
CA ILE A 22 -37.96 -4.76 -13.44
C ILE A 22 -39.42 -5.07 -13.12
N GLY A 23 -40.25 -4.03 -13.03
CA GLY A 23 -41.67 -4.16 -12.74
C GLY A 23 -42.10 -3.73 -11.34
N THR A 24 -41.17 -3.30 -10.47
CA THR A 24 -41.52 -2.69 -9.17
C THR A 24 -41.93 -1.23 -9.33
N ASP A 25 -42.82 -0.73 -8.46
CA ASP A 25 -43.19 0.69 -8.44
C ASP A 25 -41.98 1.61 -8.23
N ALA A 26 -41.00 1.15 -7.47
CA ALA A 26 -39.73 1.86 -7.24
C ALA A 26 -38.92 2.00 -8.54
N TYR A 27 -38.85 0.95 -9.36
CA TYR A 27 -38.20 0.97 -10.67
C TYR A 27 -38.86 1.98 -11.61
N PHE A 28 -40.18 1.92 -11.77
CA PHE A 28 -40.90 2.85 -12.65
C PHE A 28 -40.81 4.30 -12.16
N SER A 29 -40.88 4.52 -10.85
CA SER A 29 -40.68 5.86 -10.25
C SER A 29 -39.28 6.41 -10.53
N PHE A 30 -38.25 5.56 -10.45
CA PHE A 30 -36.88 5.94 -10.79
C PHE A 30 -36.70 6.20 -12.28
N LEU A 31 -37.22 5.33 -13.15
CA LEU A 31 -37.17 5.49 -14.61
C LEU A 31 -37.81 6.80 -15.06
N LYS A 32 -38.98 7.16 -14.50
CA LYS A 32 -39.64 8.44 -14.76
C LYS A 32 -38.79 9.64 -14.34
N LYS A 33 -38.08 9.53 -13.21
CA LYS A 33 -37.12 10.58 -12.79
C LYS A 33 -35.95 10.69 -13.76
N CYS A 34 -35.42 9.57 -14.27
CA CYS A 34 -34.36 9.59 -15.28
C CYS A 34 -34.80 10.28 -16.57
N VAL A 35 -35.99 9.96 -17.09
CA VAL A 35 -36.58 10.64 -18.26
C VAL A 35 -36.80 12.13 -18.01
N HIS A 36 -37.22 12.51 -16.79
CA HIS A 36 -37.39 13.93 -16.46
C HIS A 36 -36.05 14.69 -16.44
N LEU A 37 -34.96 14.03 -15.99
CA LEU A 37 -33.62 14.61 -15.96
C LEU A 37 -32.99 14.75 -17.35
N ASP A 38 -33.35 13.86 -18.28
CA ASP A 38 -32.90 13.92 -19.67
C ASP A 38 -34.07 13.67 -20.64
N SER A 39 -34.73 14.78 -21.01
CA SER A 39 -35.95 14.76 -21.82
C SER A 39 -35.72 14.33 -23.27
N HIS A 40 -34.48 14.06 -23.68
CA HIS A 40 -34.16 13.57 -25.02
C HIS A 40 -34.47 12.07 -25.18
N TYR A 41 -34.69 11.36 -24.07
CA TYR A 41 -34.99 9.93 -24.06
C TYR A 41 -36.35 9.67 -23.42
N ASP A 42 -37.12 8.77 -24.02
CA ASP A 42 -38.32 8.21 -23.37
C ASP A 42 -37.97 6.96 -22.54
N GLU A 43 -38.96 6.50 -21.76
CA GLU A 43 -38.83 5.32 -20.89
C GLU A 43 -38.43 4.06 -21.66
N SER A 44 -38.92 3.90 -22.90
CA SER A 44 -38.64 2.74 -23.75
C SER A 44 -37.19 2.74 -24.24
N VAL A 45 -36.70 3.91 -24.67
CA VAL A 45 -35.31 4.08 -25.14
C VAL A 45 -34.33 3.83 -24.00
N LEU A 46 -34.58 4.38 -22.81
CA LEU A 46 -33.72 4.14 -21.64
C LEU A 46 -33.75 2.67 -21.19
N ASN A 47 -34.93 2.04 -21.16
CA ASN A 47 -35.04 0.61 -20.86
C ASN A 47 -34.25 -0.24 -21.87
N HIS A 48 -34.43 0.02 -23.16
CA HIS A 48 -33.74 -0.73 -24.21
C HIS A 48 -32.22 -0.48 -24.19
N ALA A 49 -31.78 0.74 -23.90
CA ALA A 49 -30.36 1.05 -23.70
C ALA A 49 -29.79 0.31 -22.48
N GLY A 50 -30.53 0.26 -21.37
CA GLY A 50 -30.15 -0.49 -20.17
C GLY A 50 -30.02 -2.00 -20.41
N ILE A 51 -30.97 -2.60 -21.11
CA ILE A 51 -30.93 -4.03 -21.48
C ILE A 51 -29.69 -4.30 -22.36
N ARG A 52 -29.49 -3.52 -23.43
CA ARG A 52 -28.33 -3.69 -24.31
C ARG A 52 -27.02 -3.52 -23.55
N PHE A 53 -26.93 -2.52 -22.68
CA PHE A 53 -25.75 -2.31 -21.84
C PHE A 53 -25.45 -3.51 -20.95
N ALA A 54 -26.48 -4.09 -20.30
CA ALA A 54 -26.34 -5.28 -19.47
C ALA A 54 -25.87 -6.49 -20.29
N GLU A 55 -26.44 -6.72 -21.48
CA GLU A 55 -26.03 -7.80 -22.40
C GLU A 55 -24.56 -7.65 -22.84
N TYR A 56 -24.17 -6.46 -23.29
CA TYR A 56 -22.78 -6.19 -23.70
C TYR A 56 -21.80 -6.34 -22.53
N SER A 57 -22.16 -5.82 -21.36
CA SER A 57 -21.36 -5.97 -20.14
C SER A 57 -21.16 -7.44 -19.76
N GLY A 58 -22.23 -8.24 -19.83
CA GLY A 58 -22.17 -9.68 -19.58
C GLY A 58 -21.25 -10.41 -20.56
N ARG A 59 -21.30 -10.06 -21.86
CA ARG A 59 -20.40 -10.65 -22.88
C ARG A 59 -18.94 -10.31 -22.62
N ILE A 60 -18.63 -9.03 -22.37
CA ILE A 60 -17.27 -8.59 -22.04
C ILE A 60 -16.76 -9.31 -20.79
N GLN A 61 -17.60 -9.48 -19.77
CA GLN A 61 -17.22 -10.18 -18.55
C GLN A 61 -16.84 -11.65 -18.81
N GLN A 62 -17.58 -12.35 -19.68
CA GLN A 62 -17.25 -13.72 -20.07
C GLN A 62 -15.92 -13.79 -20.85
N GLU A 63 -15.70 -12.86 -21.78
CA GLU A 63 -14.44 -12.76 -22.52
C GLU A 63 -13.25 -12.49 -21.59
N ILE A 64 -13.42 -11.63 -20.58
CA ILE A 64 -12.40 -11.38 -19.55
C ILE A 64 -12.13 -12.64 -18.73
N ILE A 65 -13.16 -13.38 -18.31
CA ILE A 65 -12.99 -14.64 -17.56
C ILE A 65 -12.20 -15.66 -18.39
N GLN A 66 -12.56 -15.81 -19.67
CA GLN A 66 -11.85 -16.70 -20.59
C GLN A 66 -10.40 -16.26 -20.77
N PHE A 67 -10.15 -14.97 -21.01
CA PHE A 67 -8.80 -14.42 -21.11
C PHE A 67 -7.97 -14.70 -19.86
N LYS A 68 -8.52 -14.46 -18.67
CA LYS A 68 -7.84 -14.75 -17.40
C LYS A 68 -7.50 -16.23 -17.25
N GLY A 69 -8.41 -17.12 -17.63
CA GLY A 69 -8.19 -18.56 -17.63
C GLY A 69 -7.03 -18.97 -18.56
N THR A 70 -7.02 -18.46 -19.79
CA THR A 70 -5.95 -18.77 -20.76
C THR A 70 -4.61 -18.13 -20.39
N SER A 71 -4.62 -16.95 -19.78
CA SER A 71 -3.39 -16.22 -19.46
C SER A 71 -2.71 -16.70 -18.18
N ALA A 72 -3.46 -17.30 -17.26
CA ALA A 72 -2.99 -17.82 -15.98
C ALA A 72 -1.72 -18.68 -16.07
N GLU A 73 -1.60 -19.49 -17.12
CA GLU A 73 -0.52 -20.45 -17.32
C GLU A 73 0.73 -19.84 -17.98
N TYR A 74 0.67 -18.60 -18.46
CA TYR A 74 1.84 -17.97 -19.06
C TYR A 74 2.93 -17.72 -18.01
N PRO A 75 4.22 -17.89 -18.36
CA PRO A 75 5.31 -17.53 -17.47
C PRO A 75 5.26 -16.04 -17.13
N LEU A 76 5.39 -15.70 -15.84
CA LEU A 76 5.46 -14.32 -15.37
C LEU A 76 6.54 -13.51 -16.12
N MET A 77 7.69 -14.16 -16.38
CA MET A 77 8.80 -13.54 -17.11
C MET A 77 8.43 -13.11 -18.53
N ALA A 78 7.47 -13.78 -19.21
CA ALA A 78 7.01 -13.36 -20.52
C ALA A 78 6.27 -12.01 -20.45
N VAL A 79 5.49 -11.80 -19.39
CA VAL A 79 4.77 -10.54 -19.15
C VAL A 79 5.72 -9.42 -18.71
N ILE A 80 6.71 -9.74 -17.87
CA ILE A 80 7.78 -8.79 -17.51
C ILE A 80 8.58 -8.39 -18.75
N PHE A 81 8.86 -9.35 -19.65
CA PHE A 81 9.55 -9.06 -20.91
C PHE A 81 8.71 -8.16 -21.84
N LEU A 82 7.40 -8.42 -21.94
CA LEU A 82 6.48 -7.55 -22.70
C LEU A 82 6.47 -6.12 -22.12
N TRP A 83 6.43 -5.99 -20.79
CA TRP A 83 6.57 -4.69 -20.13
C TRP A 83 7.91 -4.02 -20.47
N ALA A 84 9.01 -4.79 -20.44
CA ALA A 84 10.35 -4.30 -20.76
C ALA A 84 10.44 -3.75 -22.20
N GLN A 85 9.81 -4.43 -23.16
CA GLN A 85 9.72 -3.95 -24.54
C GLN A 85 8.94 -2.65 -24.66
N TRP A 86 7.85 -2.51 -23.89
CA TRP A 86 7.03 -1.31 -23.88
C TRP A 86 7.78 -0.12 -23.26
N ILE A 87 8.30 -0.28 -22.04
CA ILE A 87 9.00 0.79 -21.30
C ILE A 87 10.34 1.15 -21.93
N GLY A 88 11.00 0.22 -22.63
CA GLY A 88 12.25 0.46 -23.34
C GLY A 88 12.13 1.50 -24.47
N ASN A 89 10.92 1.78 -24.95
CA ASN A 89 10.68 2.85 -25.92
C ASN A 89 10.62 4.25 -25.28
N ASP A 90 10.53 4.33 -23.95
CA ASP A 90 10.56 5.58 -23.20
C ASP A 90 12.01 6.05 -23.03
N LYS A 91 12.38 7.12 -23.76
CA LYS A 91 13.75 7.67 -23.76
C LYS A 91 14.16 8.31 -22.42
N VAL A 92 13.21 8.62 -21.54
CA VAL A 92 13.47 9.31 -20.27
C VAL A 92 13.57 8.31 -19.13
N LEU A 93 12.64 7.34 -19.08
CA LEU A 93 12.51 6.42 -17.94
C LEU A 93 12.94 4.98 -18.24
N GLY A 94 13.03 4.59 -19.51
CA GLY A 94 13.25 3.20 -19.94
C GLY A 94 14.45 2.54 -19.27
N GLU A 95 15.66 3.09 -19.45
CA GLU A 95 16.88 2.53 -18.88
C GLU A 95 16.83 2.43 -17.35
N LYS A 96 16.34 3.48 -16.68
CA LYS A 96 16.20 3.52 -15.22
C LYS A 96 15.28 2.38 -14.75
N TYR A 97 14.11 2.24 -15.36
CA TYR A 97 13.09 1.28 -14.93
C TYR A 97 13.50 -0.17 -15.24
N LEU A 98 14.15 -0.41 -16.37
CA LEU A 98 14.71 -1.72 -16.69
C LEU A 98 15.77 -2.15 -15.66
N SER A 99 16.69 -1.26 -15.30
CA SER A 99 17.69 -1.53 -14.26
C SER A 99 17.05 -1.77 -12.89
N MET A 100 15.99 -1.02 -12.54
CA MET A 100 15.27 -1.24 -11.29
C MET A 100 14.55 -2.61 -11.27
N MET A 101 13.95 -3.02 -12.39
CA MET A 101 13.32 -4.34 -12.52
C MET A 101 14.35 -5.47 -12.35
N GLU A 102 15.48 -5.36 -13.05
CA GLU A 102 16.59 -6.32 -12.95
C GLU A 102 17.04 -6.48 -11.49
N HIS A 103 17.31 -5.37 -10.79
CA HIS A 103 17.67 -5.42 -9.38
C HIS A 103 16.58 -6.05 -8.48
N LEU A 104 15.29 -5.80 -8.74
CA LEU A 104 14.22 -6.44 -7.98
C LEU A 104 14.18 -7.96 -8.20
N LEU A 105 14.46 -8.43 -9.42
CA LEU A 105 14.50 -9.85 -9.77
C LEU A 105 15.74 -10.55 -9.20
N GLU A 106 16.92 -9.95 -9.33
CA GLU A 106 18.19 -10.48 -8.81
C GLU A 106 18.17 -10.61 -7.29
N ARG A 107 17.57 -9.64 -6.60
CA ARG A 107 17.39 -9.64 -5.14
C ARG A 107 16.23 -10.54 -4.70
N ASN A 108 15.52 -11.17 -5.64
CA ASN A 108 14.33 -11.98 -5.40
C ASN A 108 13.25 -11.23 -4.58
N LEU A 109 13.15 -9.91 -4.76
CA LEU A 109 12.08 -9.09 -4.19
C LEU A 109 10.80 -9.24 -5.00
N ILE A 110 10.93 -9.36 -6.33
CA ILE A 110 9.89 -9.92 -7.19
C ILE A 110 10.24 -11.39 -7.39
N GLN A 111 9.48 -12.25 -6.72
CA GLN A 111 9.64 -13.68 -6.86
C GLN A 111 9.20 -14.11 -8.27
N HIS A 112 10.12 -14.67 -9.04
CA HIS A 112 9.87 -15.14 -10.41
C HIS A 112 10.15 -16.64 -10.57
N LYS A 113 10.59 -17.31 -9.50
CA LYS A 113 10.82 -18.76 -9.43
C LYS A 113 10.18 -19.36 -8.20
N HIS A 114 9.79 -20.62 -8.27
CA HIS A 114 9.26 -21.35 -7.14
C HIS A 114 10.37 -21.59 -6.10
N PRO A 115 10.12 -21.38 -4.79
CA PRO A 115 11.19 -21.48 -3.78
C PRO A 115 11.72 -22.91 -3.62
N THR A 116 10.87 -23.91 -3.85
CA THR A 116 11.22 -25.32 -3.61
C THR A 116 11.85 -26.03 -4.81
N ASN A 117 11.47 -25.66 -6.04
CA ASN A 117 11.88 -26.40 -7.25
C ASN A 117 12.59 -25.52 -8.29
N GLY A 118 12.70 -24.21 -8.05
CA GLY A 118 13.40 -23.27 -8.93
C GLY A 118 12.76 -23.05 -10.31
N LYS A 119 11.62 -23.67 -10.61
CA LYS A 119 10.91 -23.48 -11.89
C LYS A 119 10.36 -22.04 -11.98
N PRO A 120 10.29 -21.45 -13.18
CA PRO A 120 9.64 -20.15 -13.38
C PRO A 120 8.20 -20.17 -12.87
N LEU A 121 7.77 -19.07 -12.24
CA LEU A 121 6.38 -18.89 -11.85
C LEU A 121 5.54 -18.51 -13.06
N ASP A 122 4.31 -19.03 -13.11
CA ASP A 122 3.26 -18.54 -14.00
C ASP A 122 2.50 -17.35 -13.36
N ILE A 123 1.61 -16.73 -14.13
CA ILE A 123 0.80 -15.58 -13.69
C ILE A 123 -0.10 -15.95 -12.50
N ALA A 124 -0.71 -17.14 -12.50
CA ALA A 124 -1.62 -17.57 -11.45
C ALA A 124 -0.89 -17.84 -10.12
N GLN A 125 0.29 -18.44 -10.18
CA GLN A 125 1.14 -18.64 -9.02
C GLN A 125 1.61 -17.30 -8.45
N PHE A 126 2.02 -16.36 -9.31
CA PHE A 126 2.43 -15.04 -8.87
C PHE A 126 1.27 -14.24 -8.26
N SER A 127 0.05 -14.33 -8.80
CA SER A 127 -1.11 -13.61 -8.27
C SER A 127 -1.42 -13.99 -6.80
N SER A 128 -1.08 -15.21 -6.39
CA SER A 128 -1.25 -15.70 -5.02
C SER A 128 -0.27 -15.07 -4.01
N LEU A 129 0.84 -14.48 -4.46
CA LEU A 129 1.92 -13.96 -3.59
C LEU A 129 1.61 -12.59 -2.97
N LYS A 130 0.43 -12.01 -3.23
CA LYS A 130 -0.02 -10.69 -2.76
C LYS A 130 0.95 -9.57 -3.17
N PRO A 131 0.65 -8.79 -4.22
CA PRO A 131 1.52 -7.73 -4.74
C PRO A 131 2.01 -6.70 -3.70
N ASN A 132 1.22 -6.41 -2.66
CA ASN A 132 1.63 -5.52 -1.56
C ASN A 132 2.83 -6.04 -0.75
N ALA A 133 3.05 -7.36 -0.68
CA ALA A 133 4.18 -7.93 0.04
C ALA A 133 5.52 -7.51 -0.57
N VAL A 134 5.57 -7.23 -1.87
CA VAL A 134 6.77 -6.74 -2.55
C VAL A 134 7.10 -5.30 -2.12
N ILE A 135 6.09 -4.43 -1.98
CA ILE A 135 6.28 -3.06 -1.45
C ILE A 135 6.89 -3.12 -0.04
N ASP A 136 6.33 -3.97 0.82
CA ASP A 136 6.84 -4.17 2.18
C ASP A 136 8.28 -4.69 2.16
N ALA A 137 8.58 -5.67 1.31
CA ALA A 137 9.93 -6.22 1.16
C ALA A 137 10.94 -5.15 0.70
N ILE A 138 10.56 -4.28 -0.25
CA ILE A 138 11.37 -3.14 -0.69
C ILE A 138 11.66 -2.19 0.49
N ARG A 139 10.64 -1.82 1.28
CA ARG A 139 10.80 -0.91 2.43
C ARG A 139 11.63 -1.49 3.56
N CYS A 140 11.60 -2.81 3.71
CA CYS A 140 12.42 -3.55 4.68
C CYS A 140 13.85 -3.84 4.19
N HIS A 141 14.21 -3.51 2.94
CA HIS A 141 15.52 -3.84 2.39
C HIS A 141 16.66 -3.00 3.00
N GLN A 142 17.35 -3.56 4.00
CA GLN A 142 18.26 -2.81 4.88
C GLN A 142 19.45 -2.14 4.18
N ALA A 143 19.99 -2.74 3.12
CA ALA A 143 21.15 -2.18 2.43
C ALA A 143 20.83 -0.95 1.57
N TRP A 144 19.55 -0.59 1.38
CA TRP A 144 19.16 0.55 0.57
C TRP A 144 18.89 1.78 1.43
N SER A 145 19.25 2.96 0.94
CA SER A 145 18.83 4.22 1.55
C SER A 145 17.30 4.35 1.49
N ILE A 146 16.71 5.14 2.40
CA ILE A 146 15.26 5.38 2.39
C ILE A 146 14.81 5.94 1.03
N GLU A 147 15.58 6.87 0.46
CA GLU A 147 15.33 7.42 -0.87
C GLU A 147 15.23 6.31 -1.92
N LYS A 148 16.25 5.44 -1.98
CA LYS A 148 16.28 4.33 -2.93
C LYS A 148 15.09 3.39 -2.71
N ARG A 149 14.74 3.07 -1.46
CA ARG A 149 13.57 2.21 -1.18
C ARG A 149 12.29 2.84 -1.72
N GLU A 150 12.06 4.13 -1.46
CA GLU A 150 10.84 4.81 -1.91
C GLU A 150 10.78 5.01 -3.43
N ASP A 151 11.92 5.22 -4.09
CA ASP A 151 12.01 5.19 -5.55
C ASP A 151 11.59 3.83 -6.11
N TYR A 152 12.06 2.73 -5.51
CA TYR A 152 11.68 1.37 -5.91
C TYR A 152 10.22 1.05 -5.60
N VAL A 153 9.66 1.55 -4.49
CA VAL A 153 8.22 1.41 -4.20
C VAL A 153 7.38 2.09 -5.27
N ARG A 154 7.71 3.34 -5.65
CA ARG A 154 6.99 4.07 -6.69
C ARG A 154 7.04 3.33 -8.03
N PHE A 155 8.24 2.96 -8.44
CA PHE A 155 8.47 2.16 -9.63
C PHE A 155 7.64 0.87 -9.63
N TYR A 156 7.69 0.10 -8.55
CA TYR A 156 6.97 -1.16 -8.46
C TYR A 156 5.44 -0.97 -8.45
N ALA A 157 4.94 0.08 -7.79
CA ALA A 157 3.52 0.42 -7.83
C ALA A 157 3.05 0.76 -9.25
N GLU A 158 3.84 1.51 -10.02
CA GLU A 158 3.56 1.81 -11.44
C GLU A 158 3.57 0.53 -12.30
N PHE A 159 4.59 -0.32 -12.14
CA PHE A 159 4.66 -1.61 -12.82
C PHE A 159 3.47 -2.50 -12.46
N SER A 160 3.12 -2.58 -11.18
CA SER A 160 1.99 -3.40 -10.71
C SER A 160 0.65 -2.88 -11.22
N SER A 161 0.48 -1.56 -11.35
CA SER A 161 -0.69 -0.94 -11.97
C SER A 161 -0.80 -1.33 -13.45
N TRP A 162 0.31 -1.26 -14.19
CA TRP A 162 0.36 -1.72 -15.58
C TRP A 162 0.03 -3.21 -15.68
N LEU A 163 0.62 -4.05 -14.83
CA LEU A 163 0.43 -5.50 -14.82
C LEU A 163 -1.01 -5.88 -14.51
N SER A 164 -1.64 -5.21 -13.56
CA SER A 164 -3.06 -5.36 -13.24
C SER A 164 -3.93 -5.05 -14.45
N LYS A 165 -3.67 -3.95 -15.17
CA LYS A 165 -4.41 -3.60 -16.38
C LYS A 165 -4.24 -4.65 -17.49
N GLN A 166 -3.01 -5.08 -17.77
CA GLN A 166 -2.74 -6.06 -18.83
C GLN A 166 -3.33 -7.44 -18.53
N THR A 167 -3.49 -7.78 -17.25
CA THR A 167 -4.07 -9.06 -16.82
C THR A 167 -5.56 -8.93 -16.47
N PHE A 168 -6.20 -7.80 -16.79
CA PHE A 168 -7.58 -7.46 -16.43
C PHE A 168 -7.89 -7.67 -14.92
N GLY A 169 -6.90 -7.45 -14.06
CA GLY A 169 -6.97 -7.63 -12.62
C GLY A 169 -6.86 -9.08 -12.14
N LEU A 170 -6.34 -10.01 -12.95
CA LEU A 170 -5.94 -11.33 -12.46
C LEU A 170 -4.81 -11.21 -11.42
N ILE A 171 -3.82 -10.34 -11.71
CA ILE A 171 -2.89 -9.85 -10.70
C ILE A 171 -3.44 -8.53 -10.18
N SER A 172 -3.66 -8.43 -8.87
CA SER A 172 -4.12 -7.19 -8.26
C SER A 172 -3.05 -6.09 -8.31
N GLU A 173 -3.48 -4.84 -8.35
CA GLU A 173 -2.56 -3.71 -8.23
C GLU A 173 -2.01 -3.63 -6.79
N ALA A 174 -0.69 -3.47 -6.67
CA ALA A 174 -0.04 -3.15 -5.42
C ALA A 174 -0.32 -1.69 -5.06
N LYS A 175 -0.94 -1.48 -3.90
CA LYS A 175 -1.25 -0.14 -3.39
C LYS A 175 -0.22 0.25 -2.35
N ASP A 176 0.41 1.40 -2.54
CA ASP A 176 1.23 2.02 -1.50
C ASP A 176 0.33 2.51 -0.35
N ARG A 177 0.11 1.62 0.62
CA ARG A 177 -0.76 1.88 1.77
C ARG A 177 -0.28 3.07 2.58
N ASP A 178 1.03 3.21 2.80
CA ASP A 178 1.59 4.28 3.62
C ASP A 178 1.30 5.65 2.99
N ARG A 179 1.49 5.79 1.67
CA ARG A 179 1.07 7.00 0.96
C ARG A 179 -0.43 7.20 1.05
N ALA A 180 -1.22 6.16 0.76
CA ALA A 180 -2.69 6.26 0.75
C ALA A 180 -3.27 6.72 2.10
N ILE A 181 -2.84 6.14 3.22
CA ILE A 181 -3.33 6.51 4.57
C ILE A 181 -2.84 7.90 5.02
N THR A 182 -1.79 8.42 4.40
CA THR A 182 -1.19 9.73 4.74
C THR A 182 -1.57 10.86 3.80
N GLN A 183 -2.32 10.61 2.72
CA GLN A 183 -2.75 11.64 1.76
C GLN A 183 -3.48 12.83 2.41
N GLN A 184 -4.18 12.61 3.52
CA GLN A 184 -4.92 13.65 4.25
C GLN A 184 -4.09 14.35 5.34
N ARG A 185 -2.79 14.04 5.46
CA ARG A 185 -1.90 14.66 6.45
C ARG A 185 -1.48 16.05 5.96
N LYS A 186 -1.27 16.96 6.92
CA LYS A 186 -0.73 18.31 6.65
C LYS A 186 0.69 18.24 6.06
N LEU A 187 1.50 17.31 6.54
CA LEU A 187 2.83 17.05 6.04
C LEU A 187 2.74 16.02 4.90
N SER A 188 3.17 16.40 3.69
CA SER A 188 3.21 15.48 2.55
C SER A 188 4.15 14.31 2.80
N PHE A 189 3.88 13.18 2.15
CA PHE A 189 4.70 11.98 2.30
C PHE A 189 6.13 12.22 1.82
N GLU A 190 6.33 13.00 0.76
CA GLU A 190 7.64 13.35 0.23
C GLU A 190 8.48 14.15 1.24
N THR A 191 7.85 15.15 1.88
CA THR A 191 8.53 15.94 2.91
C THR A 191 8.86 15.08 4.14
N TYR A 192 7.95 14.19 4.51
CA TYR A 192 8.17 13.21 5.57
C TYR A 192 9.38 12.32 5.28
N ILE A 193 9.48 11.76 4.07
CA ILE A 193 10.61 10.94 3.65
C ILE A 193 11.94 11.73 3.69
N ALA A 194 11.93 12.98 3.22
CA ALA A 194 13.12 13.85 3.28
C ALA A 194 13.60 14.08 4.72
N ILE A 195 12.67 14.24 5.67
CA ILE A 195 13.01 14.33 7.10
C ILE A 195 13.64 13.02 7.58
N LEU A 196 13.01 11.86 7.32
CA LEU A 196 13.50 10.56 7.80
C LEU A 196 14.93 10.24 7.35
N GLN A 197 15.29 10.63 6.12
CA GLN A 197 16.63 10.42 5.55
C GLN A 197 17.74 11.10 6.36
N ASN A 198 17.41 12.20 7.03
CA ASN A 198 18.37 13.01 7.78
C ASN A 198 18.32 12.72 9.30
N LEU A 199 17.40 11.87 9.77
CA LEU A 199 17.28 11.49 11.17
C LEU A 199 18.11 10.24 11.48
N GLU A 200 18.69 10.22 12.68
CA GLU A 200 19.23 9.00 13.29
C GLU A 200 18.11 7.97 13.54
N ILE A 201 18.49 6.70 13.70
CA ILE A 201 17.55 5.58 13.82
C ILE A 201 16.50 5.79 14.92
N ARG A 202 16.89 6.36 16.06
CA ARG A 202 16.00 6.60 17.20
C ARG A 202 14.87 7.57 16.83
N GLU A 203 15.22 8.77 16.38
CA GLU A 203 14.25 9.79 16.00
C GLU A 203 13.46 9.37 14.77
N ARG A 204 14.07 8.63 13.84
CA ARG A 204 13.41 8.06 12.68
C ARG A 204 12.27 7.12 13.07
N ILE A 205 12.50 6.21 14.02
CA ILE A 205 11.46 5.32 14.55
C ILE A 205 10.35 6.15 15.21
N MET A 206 10.70 7.15 16.04
CA MET A 206 9.70 8.04 16.64
C MET A 206 8.84 8.74 15.57
N SER A 207 9.47 9.32 14.56
CA SER A 207 8.77 9.97 13.44
C SER A 207 7.88 9.00 12.66
N LYS A 208 8.31 7.75 12.45
CA LYS A 208 7.47 6.68 11.88
C LYS A 208 6.25 6.39 12.73
N ILE A 209 6.43 6.26 14.05
CA ILE A 209 5.33 6.02 14.99
C ILE A 209 4.33 7.18 14.93
N PHE A 210 4.75 8.45 15.04
CA PHE A 210 3.82 9.59 14.97
C PHE A 210 3.11 9.74 13.62
N TYR A 211 3.83 9.53 12.52
CA TYR A 211 3.28 9.77 11.20
C TYR A 211 2.30 8.66 10.78
N LEU A 212 2.62 7.40 11.07
CA LEU A 212 1.84 6.24 10.62
C LEU A 212 0.79 5.79 11.66
N GLY A 213 1.05 5.95 12.96
CA GLY A 213 0.21 5.40 14.04
C GLY A 213 -0.98 6.24 14.49
N GLY A 214 -1.31 7.31 13.77
CA GLY A 214 -2.45 8.16 14.12
C GLY A 214 -2.15 9.19 15.20
N SER A 215 -3.11 9.46 16.10
CA SER A 215 -3.00 10.48 17.14
C SER A 215 -2.42 9.92 18.43
N MET A 216 -1.12 10.11 18.65
CA MET A 216 -0.45 9.74 19.90
C MET A 216 0.18 10.97 20.56
N GLY A 217 0.16 11.00 21.88
CA GLY A 217 0.87 11.96 22.71
C GLY A 217 2.37 11.73 22.68
N LEU A 218 3.15 12.81 22.83
CA LEU A 218 4.60 12.71 22.87
C LEU A 218 5.07 11.81 24.02
N GLU A 219 4.47 11.97 25.20
CA GLU A 219 4.84 11.18 26.38
C GLU A 219 4.55 9.70 26.21
N GLU A 220 3.45 9.34 25.54
CA GLU A 220 3.10 7.94 25.27
C GLU A 220 4.21 7.24 24.45
N VAL A 221 4.69 7.92 23.41
CA VAL A 221 5.78 7.38 22.58
C VAL A 221 7.11 7.36 23.34
N LEU A 222 7.44 8.42 24.09
CA LEU A 222 8.69 8.47 24.84
C LEU A 222 8.74 7.46 26.00
N PHE A 223 7.59 7.08 26.55
CA PHE A 223 7.49 6.17 27.70
C PHE A 223 7.23 4.72 27.29
N LEU A 224 7.18 4.47 25.99
CA LEU A 224 6.96 3.16 25.41
C LEU A 224 7.98 2.16 25.96
N LYS A 225 7.49 1.01 26.44
CA LYS A 225 8.32 -0.09 26.94
C LYS A 225 8.39 -1.21 25.91
N ILE A 226 9.47 -1.98 25.95
CA ILE A 226 9.67 -3.09 25.01
C ILE A 226 8.54 -4.11 25.11
N LYS A 227 8.00 -4.34 26.32
CA LYS A 227 6.87 -5.25 26.55
C LYS A 227 5.54 -4.80 25.90
N ASP A 228 5.44 -3.53 25.50
CA ASP A 228 4.24 -2.98 24.88
C ASP A 228 4.26 -3.20 23.35
N ILE A 229 5.36 -3.74 22.80
CA ILE A 229 5.54 -4.02 21.37
C ILE A 229 5.23 -5.50 21.10
N ASN A 230 4.27 -5.76 20.22
CA ASN A 230 4.01 -7.09 19.68
C ASN A 230 4.60 -7.21 18.26
N PHE A 231 5.79 -7.80 18.17
CA PHE A 231 6.49 -8.02 16.89
C PHE A 231 5.79 -9.01 15.96
N ASN A 232 4.98 -9.94 16.49
CA ASN A 232 4.28 -10.93 15.68
C ASN A 232 3.08 -10.33 14.96
N GLU A 233 2.33 -9.48 15.67
CA GLU A 233 1.15 -8.81 15.12
C GLU A 233 1.46 -7.48 14.45
N SER A 234 2.71 -7.02 14.51
CA SER A 234 3.10 -5.68 14.09
C SER A 234 2.21 -4.61 14.74
N SER A 235 2.02 -4.71 16.06
CA SER A 235 1.25 -3.76 16.86
C SER A 235 2.03 -3.23 18.06
N ILE A 236 1.67 -2.02 18.51
CA ILE A 236 2.20 -1.37 19.71
C ILE A 236 1.01 -0.94 20.57
N SER A 237 1.06 -1.27 21.87
CA SER A 237 0.03 -0.89 22.83
C SER A 237 0.30 0.50 23.40
N PHE A 238 -0.62 1.44 23.17
CA PHE A 238 -0.62 2.79 23.74
C PHE A 238 -1.85 2.98 24.60
N SER A 239 -1.67 3.24 25.90
CA SER A 239 -2.78 3.52 26.83
C SER A 239 -3.90 2.47 26.84
N GLY A 240 -3.58 1.21 26.52
CA GLY A 240 -4.53 0.09 26.45
C GLY A 240 -5.10 -0.19 25.05
N GLU A 241 -4.80 0.64 24.05
CA GLU A 241 -5.21 0.44 22.66
C GLU A 241 -4.04 -0.09 21.82
N ASN A 242 -4.32 -1.07 20.95
CA ASN A 242 -3.32 -1.62 20.04
C ASN A 242 -3.36 -0.88 18.69
N VAL A 243 -2.25 -0.23 18.36
CA VAL A 243 -2.06 0.45 17.07
C VAL A 243 -1.18 -0.44 16.18
N TYR A 244 -1.66 -0.73 14.97
CA TYR A 244 -0.94 -1.55 13.99
C TYR A 244 -0.07 -0.66 13.09
N PHE A 245 1.17 -1.09 12.83
CA PHE A 245 2.09 -0.37 11.95
C PHE A 245 2.61 -1.26 10.82
N PRO A 246 3.07 -0.65 9.70
CA PRO A 246 3.77 -1.38 8.65
C PRO A 246 5.02 -2.11 9.17
N SER A 247 5.36 -3.21 8.52
CA SER A 247 6.48 -4.10 8.88
C SER A 247 7.83 -3.38 8.95
N HIS A 248 8.08 -2.39 8.10
CA HIS A 248 9.33 -1.61 8.09
C HIS A 248 9.54 -0.74 9.35
N VAL A 249 8.47 -0.45 10.12
CA VAL A 249 8.60 0.19 11.43
C VAL A 249 9.17 -0.80 12.45
N PHE A 250 8.68 -2.03 12.41
CA PHE A 250 9.13 -3.12 13.29
C PHE A 250 10.53 -3.59 12.94
N GLU A 251 10.91 -3.56 11.67
CA GLU A 251 12.27 -3.91 11.27
C GLU A 251 13.30 -2.91 11.83
N ASP A 252 13.01 -1.60 11.74
CA ASP A 252 13.84 -0.57 12.38
C ASP A 252 13.86 -0.74 13.91
N LEU A 253 12.72 -1.09 14.54
CA LEU A 253 12.64 -1.38 15.97
C LEU A 253 13.49 -2.59 16.37
N LYS A 254 13.49 -3.68 15.60
CA LYS A 254 14.32 -4.86 15.88
C LYS A 254 15.80 -4.51 15.88
N ILE A 255 16.25 -3.78 14.85
CA ILE A 255 17.64 -3.32 14.74
C ILE A 255 17.98 -2.42 15.92
N PHE A 256 17.11 -1.45 16.23
CA PHE A 256 17.35 -0.52 17.34
C PHE A 256 17.37 -1.20 18.70
N LEU A 257 16.56 -2.24 18.91
CA LEU A 257 16.40 -2.96 20.18
C LEU A 257 17.30 -4.19 20.28
N GLU A 258 18.23 -4.41 19.36
CA GLU A 258 19.12 -5.57 19.36
C GLU A 258 19.79 -5.78 20.73
N GLY A 259 19.69 -7.00 21.25
CA GLY A 259 20.21 -7.37 22.58
C GLY A 259 19.38 -6.91 23.79
N ARG A 260 18.32 -6.10 23.61
CA ARG A 260 17.47 -5.59 24.71
C ARG A 260 16.15 -6.34 24.79
N LYS A 261 15.86 -6.93 25.97
CA LYS A 261 14.60 -7.68 26.23
C LYS A 261 13.57 -6.93 27.09
N GLN A 262 14.00 -5.93 27.86
CA GLN A 262 13.15 -5.21 28.81
C GLN A 262 13.54 -3.74 28.94
N GLY A 263 12.66 -2.95 29.57
CA GLY A 263 12.85 -1.52 29.82
C GLY A 263 12.16 -0.63 28.79
N TYR A 264 12.57 0.64 28.75
CA TYR A 264 12.08 1.61 27.78
C TYR A 264 12.66 1.33 26.39
N VAL A 265 11.86 1.54 25.35
CA VAL A 265 12.30 1.48 23.96
C VAL A 265 13.34 2.57 23.71
N PHE A 266 12.99 3.80 24.06
CA PHE A 266 13.82 4.99 23.90
C PHE A 266 14.49 5.38 25.22
N ILE A 267 15.79 5.08 25.32
CA ILE A 267 16.60 5.37 26.50
C ILE A 267 17.51 6.59 26.27
N GLY A 268 17.74 7.32 27.35
CA GLY A 268 18.77 8.35 27.47
C GLY A 268 20.07 7.77 28.02
N ARG A 269 20.84 8.60 28.72
CA ARG A 269 22.06 8.16 29.41
C ARG A 269 21.68 7.23 30.57
N LYS A 270 22.59 6.31 30.95
CA LYS A 270 22.43 5.40 32.09
C LYS A 270 21.18 4.49 32.04
N ASN A 271 20.68 4.15 30.84
CA ASN A 271 19.44 3.37 30.65
C ASN A 271 18.18 4.02 31.27
N GLU A 272 18.25 5.31 31.59
CA GLU A 272 17.09 6.07 32.04
C GLU A 272 16.21 6.45 30.86
N ARG A 273 15.01 6.90 31.15
CA ARG A 273 14.08 7.44 30.16
C ARG A 273 14.74 8.58 29.38
N ILE A 274 14.52 8.60 28.05
CA ILE A 274 14.99 9.72 27.24
C ILE A 274 14.35 11.05 27.67
N ASN A 275 15.14 12.11 27.74
CA ASN A 275 14.62 13.45 27.96
C ASN A 275 13.95 13.96 26.66
N HIS A 276 12.72 14.48 26.76
CA HIS A 276 11.94 14.98 25.62
C HIS A 276 12.67 16.04 24.77
N THR A 277 13.59 16.81 25.36
CA THR A 277 14.35 17.84 24.64
C THR A 277 15.31 17.26 23.58
N VAL A 278 15.82 16.04 23.79
CA VAL A 278 16.80 15.40 22.90
C VAL A 278 16.22 15.12 21.51
N PRO A 279 15.15 14.31 21.37
CA PRO A 279 14.58 14.04 20.06
C PRO A 279 14.00 15.31 19.42
N TYR A 280 13.52 16.26 20.22
CA TYR A 280 13.04 17.55 19.73
C TYR A 280 14.15 18.39 19.06
N ARG A 281 15.33 18.51 19.70
CA ARG A 281 16.47 19.24 19.15
C ARG A 281 16.99 18.60 17.86
N SER A 282 17.06 17.27 17.83
CA SER A 282 17.47 16.53 16.64
C SER A 282 16.51 16.77 15.47
N LEU A 283 15.19 16.64 15.72
CA LEU A 283 14.18 16.95 14.71
C LEU A 283 14.30 18.40 14.22
N LYS A 284 14.47 19.36 15.15
CA LYS A 284 14.63 20.79 14.81
C LYS A 284 15.81 21.06 13.88
N ALA A 285 16.97 20.48 14.17
CA ALA A 285 18.15 20.66 13.34
C ALA A 285 17.88 20.18 11.89
N VAL A 286 17.25 19.02 11.74
CA VAL A 286 16.91 18.46 10.44
C VAL A 286 15.90 19.32 9.68
N VAL A 287 14.77 19.66 10.31
CA VAL A 287 13.70 20.42 9.61
C VAL A 287 14.13 21.83 9.27
N THR A 288 14.98 22.47 10.08
CA THR A 288 15.60 23.76 9.75
C THR A 288 16.53 23.65 8.55
N LYS A 289 17.35 22.59 8.45
CA LYS A 289 18.20 22.33 7.28
C LYS A 289 17.38 22.14 6.00
N LEU A 290 16.17 21.57 6.12
CA LEU A 290 15.22 21.39 5.02
C LEU A 290 14.39 22.65 4.71
N GLY A 291 14.69 23.81 5.32
CA GLY A 291 13.99 25.07 5.07
C GLY A 291 12.58 25.15 5.66
N MET A 292 12.24 24.25 6.59
CA MET A 292 10.91 24.22 7.22
C MET A 292 10.82 25.19 8.40
N SER A 293 9.58 25.46 8.84
CA SER A 293 9.32 26.35 9.97
C SER A 293 10.10 25.97 11.23
N THR A 294 10.71 26.96 11.88
CA THR A 294 11.33 26.82 13.21
C THR A 294 10.31 26.51 14.31
N ARG A 295 9.01 26.44 13.99
CA ARG A 295 7.93 25.96 14.89
C ARG A 295 7.56 24.49 14.67
N PHE A 296 8.09 23.81 13.66
CA PHE A 296 7.80 22.39 13.38
C PHE A 296 8.16 21.44 14.54
N THR A 297 7.23 20.58 14.95
CA THR A 297 7.38 19.66 16.08
C THR A 297 6.89 18.26 15.71
N PHE A 298 7.01 17.30 16.63
CA PHE A 298 6.41 15.97 16.43
C PHE A 298 4.88 16.01 16.25
N LYS A 299 4.20 17.05 16.75
CA LYS A 299 2.75 17.22 16.55
C LYS A 299 2.39 17.46 15.08
N ASP A 300 3.31 17.98 14.28
CA ASP A 300 3.08 18.22 12.85
C ASP A 300 3.09 16.93 12.00
N PHE A 301 3.52 15.79 12.57
CA PHE A 301 3.35 14.47 11.93
C PHE A 301 1.95 13.89 12.14
N VAL A 302 1.20 14.37 13.14
CA VAL A 302 -0.10 13.83 13.52
C VAL A 302 -1.20 14.38 12.61
N LYS A 303 -2.27 13.59 12.39
CA LYS A 303 -3.46 14.01 11.64
C LYS A 303 -4.11 15.21 12.33
N ASN A 304 -4.47 16.25 11.57
CA ASN A 304 -5.30 17.33 12.09
C ASN A 304 -6.63 16.72 12.57
N ARG A 305 -6.95 16.92 13.85
CA ARG A 305 -8.29 16.65 14.38
C ARG A 305 -9.23 17.76 13.94
#